data_AF-A0A1T1D0I2-F1
#
_entry.id   AF-A0A1T1D0I2-F1
#
_cell.length_a   1.000
_cell.length_b   1.000
_cell.length_c   1.000
_cell.angle_alpha   90.00
_cell.angle_beta   90.00
_cell.angle_gamma   90.00
#
_symmetry.space_group_name_H-M   'P 1'
#
loop_
_entity.id
_entity.type
_entity.pdbx_description
1 polymer ?
#
loop_
_entity_poly.entity_id
_entity_poly.type
_entity_poly.pdbx_seq_one_letter_code
_entity_poly.pdbx_strand_id
1 'polypeptide(L)'
;MYEPPAFPPITRTPMPNPLPHQRSSVCPQPLGLWAVVMATCLVTIHPAQAQQPVRPLPYHSRCPVGYVASGSYCLPAKGGKPRGALVKVGRVCPQGFTSWGNYCLSTTNNRREAMQKVGDTCPQGWSASQNYCMVATGNKRREVITRVDRGCPTGFTPWGDYCLGYPNQEREAVLRVGRLCPPGWPRFGTYCLQTAE
;
A
#
# COMPACT_ATOMS: atom_id res chain seq x y z
N MET A 1 -59.62 1.57 -18.08
CA MET A 1 -58.85 2.49 -18.94
C MET A 1 -58.05 3.39 -18.02
N TYR A 2 -56.74 3.20 -17.98
CA TYR A 2 -55.80 4.04 -17.23
C TYR A 2 -54.64 4.31 -18.18
N GLU A 3 -54.46 5.57 -18.54
CA GLU A 3 -53.47 6.05 -19.50
C GLU A 3 -52.16 6.35 -18.75
N PRO A 4 -50.99 5.84 -19.21
CA PRO A 4 -49.71 6.16 -18.57
C PRO A 4 -49.17 7.53 -19.04
N PRO A 5 -48.48 8.28 -18.16
CA PRO A 5 -47.90 9.57 -18.55
C PRO A 5 -46.69 9.41 -19.47
N ALA A 6 -46.65 10.23 -20.52
CA ALA A 6 -45.57 10.31 -21.50
C ALA A 6 -44.29 10.93 -20.88
N PHE A 7 -43.15 10.27 -21.06
CA PHE A 7 -41.83 10.81 -20.72
C PHE A 7 -41.31 11.72 -21.85
N PRO A 8 -40.70 12.88 -21.55
CA PRO A 8 -40.07 13.72 -22.56
C PRO A 8 -38.74 13.13 -23.07
N PRO A 9 -38.30 13.47 -24.30
CA PRO A 9 -37.07 12.95 -24.88
C PRO A 9 -35.81 13.51 -24.18
N ILE A 10 -34.84 12.61 -23.96
CA ILE A 10 -33.54 12.91 -23.36
C ILE A 10 -32.65 13.58 -24.42
N THR A 11 -32.50 14.90 -24.36
CA THR A 11 -31.52 15.66 -25.15
C THR A 11 -30.11 15.34 -24.66
N ARG A 12 -29.30 14.68 -25.49
CA ARG A 12 -27.86 14.51 -25.25
C ARG A 12 -27.15 15.84 -25.47
N THR A 13 -26.72 16.48 -24.39
CA THR A 13 -25.74 17.57 -24.45
C THR A 13 -24.34 17.00 -24.72
N PRO A 14 -23.57 17.57 -25.67
CA PRO A 14 -22.17 17.22 -25.85
C PRO A 14 -21.33 17.76 -24.69
N MET A 15 -20.45 16.93 -24.14
CA MET A 15 -19.50 17.32 -23.10
C MET A 15 -18.47 18.32 -23.67
N PRO A 16 -18.12 19.39 -22.92
CA PRO A 16 -17.01 20.26 -23.30
C PRO A 16 -15.65 19.56 -23.10
N ASN A 17 -14.77 19.75 -24.08
CA ASN A 17 -13.37 19.32 -24.05
C ASN A 17 -12.65 19.80 -22.77
N PRO A 18 -11.81 18.98 -22.12
CA PRO A 18 -10.90 19.46 -21.11
C PRO A 18 -9.82 20.32 -21.75
N LEU A 19 -9.80 21.61 -21.38
CA LEU A 19 -8.68 22.51 -21.61
C LEU A 19 -7.42 21.99 -20.89
N PRO A 20 -6.22 22.19 -21.46
CA PRO A 20 -4.96 21.81 -20.83
C PRO A 20 -4.68 22.71 -19.62
N HIS A 21 -4.81 22.15 -18.42
CA HIS A 21 -4.10 22.65 -17.26
C HIS A 21 -2.64 22.20 -17.33
N GLN A 22 -1.74 23.12 -17.66
CA GLN A 22 -0.77 23.56 -16.66
C GLN A 22 0.01 24.76 -17.17
N ARG A 23 -0.16 25.87 -16.44
CA ARG A 23 0.73 27.03 -16.46
C ARG A 23 2.14 26.57 -16.12
N SER A 24 3.00 26.50 -17.13
CA SER A 24 4.44 26.57 -16.91
C SER A 24 4.77 27.98 -16.47
N SER A 25 5.25 28.10 -15.23
CA SER A 25 5.87 29.32 -14.71
C SER A 25 7.08 29.67 -15.57
N VAL A 26 6.88 30.60 -16.50
CA VAL A 26 7.96 31.28 -17.22
C VAL A 26 8.63 32.21 -16.21
N CYS A 27 9.79 31.80 -15.69
CA CYS A 27 10.68 32.74 -15.01
C CYS A 27 11.23 33.72 -16.07
N PRO A 28 11.12 35.05 -15.88
CA PRO A 28 11.75 36.02 -16.77
C PRO A 28 13.27 35.96 -16.62
N GLN A 29 13.97 35.78 -17.73
CA GLN A 29 15.42 35.87 -17.83
C GLN A 29 15.86 37.35 -17.77
N PRO A 30 16.85 37.73 -16.96
CA PRO A 30 17.72 38.84 -17.32
C PRO A 30 18.85 38.32 -18.20
N LEU A 31 18.95 38.91 -19.39
CA LEU A 31 20.04 38.73 -20.35
C LEU A 31 21.38 39.07 -19.69
N GLY A 32 22.26 38.09 -19.61
CA GLY A 32 23.65 38.25 -19.21
C GLY A 32 24.45 37.08 -19.76
N LEU A 33 25.07 37.27 -20.92
CA LEU A 33 26.16 36.44 -21.44
C LEU A 33 27.13 36.14 -20.31
N TRP A 34 27.53 34.89 -20.08
CA TRP A 34 28.89 34.43 -19.73
C TRP A 34 28.84 32.91 -19.47
N ALA A 35 29.75 32.20 -20.14
CA ALA A 35 30.29 30.89 -19.78
C ALA A 35 29.37 29.66 -19.76
N VAL A 36 29.55 28.86 -20.81
CA VAL A 36 29.35 27.41 -20.91
C VAL A 36 29.70 26.70 -19.59
N VAL A 37 28.69 26.30 -18.83
CA VAL A 37 28.81 25.20 -17.87
C VAL A 37 27.75 24.19 -18.26
N MET A 38 28.18 23.16 -18.99
CA MET A 38 27.41 21.95 -19.27
C MET A 38 27.17 21.22 -17.94
N ALA A 39 26.21 21.69 -17.15
CA ALA A 39 25.66 20.96 -16.03
C ALA A 39 24.69 19.92 -16.60
N THR A 40 25.22 18.76 -16.98
CA THR A 40 24.42 17.56 -17.25
C THR A 40 23.65 17.22 -15.98
N CYS A 41 22.38 17.67 -15.93
CA CYS A 41 21.39 17.12 -15.02
C CYS A 41 21.20 15.64 -15.39
N LEU A 42 22.03 14.77 -14.82
CA LEU A 42 21.72 13.36 -14.66
C LEU A 42 20.47 13.29 -13.77
N VAL A 43 19.30 13.35 -14.41
CA VAL A 43 18.04 12.95 -13.81
C VAL A 43 18.21 11.47 -13.50
N THR A 44 18.63 11.17 -12.27
CA THR A 44 18.58 9.81 -11.75
C THR A 44 17.11 9.46 -11.63
N ILE A 45 16.57 8.82 -12.66
CA ILE A 45 15.29 8.12 -12.61
C ILE A 45 15.50 7.04 -11.55
N HIS A 46 15.17 7.34 -10.30
CA HIS A 46 15.09 6.32 -9.27
C HIS A 46 13.96 5.39 -9.72
N PRO A 47 14.24 4.12 -10.09
CA PRO A 47 13.15 3.20 -10.29
C PRO A 47 12.44 3.12 -8.95
N ALA A 48 11.15 3.44 -8.92
CA ALA A 48 10.30 3.21 -7.77
C ALA A 48 10.41 1.70 -7.45
N GLN A 49 11.30 1.36 -6.52
CA GLN A 49 11.50 -0.01 -6.09
C GLN A 49 10.32 -0.36 -5.21
N ALA A 50 9.26 -0.76 -5.87
CA ALA A 50 8.26 -1.71 -5.46
C ALA A 50 8.72 -2.66 -4.33
N GLN A 51 8.59 -2.22 -3.09
CA GLN A 51 9.00 -2.95 -1.90
C GLN A 51 7.76 -3.30 -1.08
N GLN A 52 7.72 -4.52 -0.53
CA GLN A 52 6.81 -4.85 0.56
C GLN A 52 6.80 -3.68 1.56
N PRO A 53 5.64 -3.17 2.00
CA PRO A 53 5.59 -2.00 2.86
C PRO A 53 6.33 -2.24 4.16
N VAL A 54 7.10 -1.23 4.58
CA VAL A 54 7.84 -1.25 5.85
C VAL A 54 6.91 -0.72 6.93
N ARG A 55 6.19 -1.62 7.58
CA ARG A 55 5.21 -1.31 8.63
C ARG A 55 5.51 -2.07 9.93
N PRO A 56 4.96 -1.64 11.08
CA PRO A 56 5.03 -2.40 12.32
C PRO A 56 4.55 -3.84 12.15
N LEU A 57 5.24 -4.79 12.78
CA LEU A 57 4.91 -6.21 12.72
C LEU A 57 4.54 -6.73 14.10
N PRO A 58 3.59 -7.68 14.22
CA PRO A 58 3.37 -8.41 15.46
C PRO A 58 4.66 -9.05 15.96
N TYR A 59 4.95 -8.97 17.26
CA TYR A 59 6.13 -9.59 17.86
C TYR A 59 5.92 -11.11 18.06
N HIS A 60 6.82 -11.91 17.50
CA HIS A 60 6.86 -13.36 17.64
C HIS A 60 8.27 -13.79 18.06
N SER A 61 8.56 -13.66 19.37
CA SER A 61 9.80 -13.98 20.09
C SER A 61 11.07 -13.20 19.70
N ARG A 62 11.26 -12.81 18.43
CA ARG A 62 12.41 -11.99 18.01
C ARG A 62 12.04 -11.13 16.80
N CYS A 63 12.44 -9.86 16.81
CA CYS A 63 12.22 -8.97 15.67
C CYS A 63 13.21 -9.21 14.54
N PRO A 64 12.76 -9.10 13.27
CA PRO A 64 13.62 -9.25 12.10
C PRO A 64 14.70 -8.17 12.02
N VAL A 65 15.72 -8.43 11.20
CA VAL A 65 16.83 -7.47 11.00
C VAL A 65 16.28 -6.14 10.49
N GLY A 66 16.76 -5.05 11.09
CA GLY A 66 16.29 -3.69 10.83
C GLY A 66 15.05 -3.28 11.63
N TYR A 67 14.52 -4.16 12.49
CA TYR A 67 13.42 -3.85 13.41
C TYR A 67 13.85 -3.93 14.87
N VAL A 68 13.22 -3.12 15.71
CA VAL A 68 13.40 -3.09 17.16
C VAL A 68 12.11 -3.48 17.87
N ALA A 69 12.23 -4.25 18.94
CA ALA A 69 11.07 -4.63 19.75
C ALA A 69 10.56 -3.42 20.55
N SER A 70 9.26 -3.18 20.48
CA SER A 70 8.55 -2.16 21.27
C SER A 70 7.21 -2.72 21.70
N GLY A 71 7.13 -3.20 22.94
CA GLY A 71 5.96 -3.90 23.46
C GLY A 71 5.63 -5.16 22.65
N SER A 72 4.39 -5.26 22.17
CA SER A 72 3.91 -6.40 21.37
C SER A 72 4.21 -6.29 19.86
N TYR A 73 5.03 -5.32 19.45
CA TYR A 73 5.36 -5.05 18.06
C TYR A 73 6.86 -4.97 17.81
N CYS A 74 7.23 -5.23 16.57
CA CYS A 74 8.51 -4.92 15.98
C CYS A 74 8.36 -3.67 15.12
N LEU A 75 9.05 -2.58 15.49
CA LEU A 75 9.01 -1.31 14.78
C LEU A 75 10.23 -1.18 13.87
N PRO A 76 10.10 -0.56 12.68
CA PRO A 76 11.25 -0.25 11.85
C PRO A 76 12.24 0.65 12.59
N ALA A 77 13.50 0.20 12.70
CA ALA A 77 14.53 0.94 13.40
C ALA A 77 15.01 2.13 12.56
N LYS A 78 15.04 3.33 13.17
CA LYS A 78 15.65 4.50 12.53
C LYS A 78 17.13 4.21 12.26
N GLY A 79 17.52 4.20 10.98
CA GLY A 79 18.89 3.88 10.55
C GLY A 79 19.19 2.39 10.27
N GLY A 80 18.29 1.47 10.65
CA GLY A 80 18.51 0.02 10.50
C GLY A 80 18.26 -0.56 9.11
N LYS A 81 17.96 0.29 8.11
CA LYS A 81 17.51 -0.09 6.75
C LYS A 81 16.49 -1.25 6.78
N PRO A 82 15.36 -1.09 7.49
CA PRO A 82 14.33 -2.11 7.57
C PRO A 82 13.83 -2.49 6.18
N ARG A 83 13.60 -3.78 6.00
CA ARG A 83 13.04 -4.34 4.76
C ARG A 83 11.60 -4.71 5.03
N GLY A 84 10.74 -4.52 4.04
CA GLY A 84 9.36 -4.99 4.16
C GLY A 84 9.33 -6.47 4.51
N ALA A 85 8.55 -6.79 5.52
CA ALA A 85 8.44 -8.15 6.03
C ALA A 85 6.97 -8.47 6.34
N LEU A 86 6.70 -9.75 6.48
CA LEU A 86 5.39 -10.26 6.86
C LEU A 86 5.54 -11.43 7.82
N VAL A 87 4.50 -11.69 8.61
CA VAL A 87 4.44 -12.84 9.50
C VAL A 87 4.42 -14.12 8.66
N LYS A 88 5.23 -15.10 9.06
CA LYS A 88 5.33 -16.38 8.38
C LYS A 88 4.16 -17.29 8.78
N VAL A 89 3.47 -17.80 7.78
CA VAL A 89 2.30 -18.68 7.90
C VAL A 89 2.64 -20.04 7.31
N GLY A 90 2.68 -21.05 8.18
CA GLY A 90 3.15 -22.39 7.82
C GLY A 90 4.67 -22.44 7.67
N ARG A 91 5.17 -23.32 6.78
CA ARG A 91 6.61 -23.62 6.68
C ARG A 91 7.35 -22.81 5.61
N VAL A 92 6.64 -22.20 4.67
CA VAL A 92 7.21 -21.60 3.45
C VAL A 92 6.90 -20.11 3.37
N CYS A 93 7.82 -19.34 2.77
CA CYS A 93 7.64 -17.92 2.48
C CYS A 93 7.24 -17.71 1.02
N PRO A 94 6.52 -16.61 0.70
CA PRO A 94 6.14 -16.33 -0.68
C PRO A 94 7.35 -16.08 -1.58
N GLN A 95 7.15 -16.20 -2.89
CA GLN A 95 8.20 -15.95 -3.88
C GLN A 95 8.73 -14.51 -3.77
N GLY A 96 10.06 -14.35 -3.76
CA GLY A 96 10.71 -13.06 -3.54
C GLY A 96 10.97 -12.71 -2.07
N PHE A 97 10.61 -13.59 -1.13
CA PHE A 97 10.85 -13.43 0.30
C PHE A 97 11.71 -14.56 0.87
N THR A 98 12.59 -14.21 1.81
CA THR A 98 13.47 -15.14 2.51
C THR A 98 12.95 -15.41 3.92
N SER A 99 12.98 -16.68 4.34
CA SER A 99 12.57 -17.08 5.69
C SER A 99 13.56 -16.59 6.74
N TRP A 100 13.05 -15.97 7.80
CA TRP A 100 13.81 -15.52 8.96
C TRP A 100 12.98 -15.77 10.22
N GLY A 101 13.25 -16.87 10.92
CA GLY A 101 12.45 -17.28 12.07
C GLY A 101 10.95 -17.31 11.74
N ASN A 102 10.18 -16.49 12.45
CA ASN A 102 8.72 -16.35 12.33
C ASN A 102 8.27 -15.31 11.28
N TYR A 103 9.18 -14.80 10.45
CA TYR A 103 8.91 -13.77 9.45
C TYR A 103 9.46 -14.16 8.08
N CYS A 104 8.88 -13.56 7.05
CA CYS A 104 9.39 -13.58 5.69
C CYS A 104 9.88 -12.17 5.35
N LEU A 105 11.18 -12.00 5.10
CA LEU A 105 11.75 -10.71 4.69
C LEU A 105 11.79 -10.61 3.17
N SER A 106 11.39 -9.45 2.65
CA SER A 106 11.50 -9.13 1.23
C SER A 106 12.97 -9.08 0.80
N THR A 107 13.31 -9.74 -0.31
CA THR A 107 14.65 -9.66 -0.91
C THR A 107 14.89 -8.32 -1.61
N THR A 108 16.15 -8.03 -2.01
CA THR A 108 16.56 -6.66 -2.47
C THR A 108 15.98 -6.32 -3.82
N ASN A 109 15.79 -7.34 -4.64
CA ASN A 109 15.28 -7.23 -5.98
C ASN A 109 13.81 -7.66 -6.07
N ASN A 110 13.15 -7.83 -4.93
CA ASN A 110 11.73 -8.16 -4.92
C ASN A 110 10.93 -6.96 -5.40
N ARG A 111 10.04 -7.20 -6.36
CA ARG A 111 9.09 -6.22 -6.92
C ARG A 111 7.64 -6.65 -6.68
N ARG A 112 7.44 -7.49 -5.67
CA ARG A 112 6.16 -8.10 -5.33
C ARG A 112 5.80 -7.73 -3.91
N GLU A 113 4.51 -7.55 -3.72
CA GLU A 113 3.90 -7.44 -2.41
C GLU A 113 3.20 -8.75 -2.07
N ALA A 114 3.22 -9.11 -0.79
CA ALA A 114 2.55 -10.29 -0.28
C ALA A 114 1.78 -9.97 1.00
N MET A 115 0.62 -10.58 1.15
CA MET A 115 -0.16 -10.61 2.38
C MET A 115 -0.53 -12.04 2.74
N GLN A 116 -0.87 -12.28 4.01
CA GLN A 116 -1.43 -13.56 4.43
C GLN A 116 -2.74 -13.82 3.71
N LYS A 117 -2.89 -15.04 3.17
CA LYS A 117 -4.15 -15.51 2.62
C LYS A 117 -5.06 -15.91 3.79
N VAL A 118 -6.28 -15.40 3.77
CA VAL A 118 -7.36 -15.79 4.70
C VAL A 118 -8.44 -16.45 3.86
N GLY A 119 -8.88 -17.63 4.29
CA GLY A 119 -9.77 -18.49 3.50
C GLY A 119 -9.11 -19.06 2.25
N ASP A 120 -9.94 -19.38 1.24
CA ASP A 120 -9.49 -20.08 0.03
C ASP A 120 -9.25 -19.16 -1.18
N THR A 121 -9.66 -17.89 -1.09
CA THR A 121 -9.60 -16.92 -2.19
C THR A 121 -8.68 -15.75 -1.88
N CYS A 122 -8.12 -15.16 -2.95
CA CYS A 122 -7.35 -13.92 -2.89
C CYS A 122 -8.19 -12.76 -3.45
N PRO A 123 -7.94 -11.54 -2.99
CA PRO A 123 -8.63 -10.34 -3.47
C PRO A 123 -8.40 -10.11 -4.96
N GLN A 124 -9.34 -9.40 -5.61
CA GLN A 124 -9.25 -9.12 -7.05
C GLN A 124 -7.91 -8.44 -7.41
N GLY A 125 -7.23 -9.00 -8.41
CA GLY A 125 -5.90 -8.52 -8.85
C GLY A 125 -4.72 -9.16 -8.09
N TRP A 126 -4.98 -9.98 -7.07
CA TRP A 126 -3.96 -10.75 -6.36
C TRP A 126 -3.99 -12.21 -6.79
N SER A 127 -2.80 -12.80 -6.91
CA SER A 127 -2.61 -14.21 -7.24
C SER A 127 -2.33 -15.01 -5.97
N ALA A 128 -2.99 -16.15 -5.82
CA ALA A 128 -2.71 -17.06 -4.72
C ALA A 128 -1.36 -17.75 -4.91
N SER A 129 -0.55 -17.76 -3.86
CA SER A 129 0.70 -18.49 -3.76
C SER A 129 0.78 -19.14 -2.39
N GLN A 130 0.36 -20.39 -2.32
CA GLN A 130 0.34 -21.17 -1.08
C GLN A 130 -0.54 -20.47 -0.02
N ASN A 131 0.05 -20.06 1.10
CA ASN A 131 -0.62 -19.38 2.22
C ASN A 131 -0.63 -17.84 2.08
N TYR A 132 -0.26 -17.30 0.92
CA TYR A 132 -0.17 -15.87 0.71
C TYR A 132 -0.86 -15.46 -0.58
N CYS A 133 -1.38 -14.23 -0.59
CA CYS A 133 -1.80 -13.56 -1.81
C CYS A 133 -0.67 -12.62 -2.23
N MET A 134 -0.30 -12.66 -3.51
CA MET A 134 0.79 -11.85 -4.06
C MET A 134 0.33 -11.01 -5.24
N VAL A 135 0.93 -9.83 -5.39
CA VAL A 135 0.74 -8.97 -6.56
C VAL A 135 2.08 -8.38 -6.98
N ALA A 136 2.28 -8.18 -8.28
CA ALA A 136 3.38 -7.37 -8.76
C ALA A 136 3.09 -5.90 -8.43
N THR A 137 4.03 -5.17 -7.86
CA THR A 137 3.74 -3.82 -7.34
C THR A 137 3.31 -2.83 -8.41
N GLY A 138 3.76 -2.99 -9.66
CA GLY A 138 3.26 -2.19 -10.80
C GLY A 138 1.76 -2.36 -11.09
N ASN A 139 1.13 -3.38 -10.50
CA ASN A 139 -0.31 -3.65 -10.61
C ASN A 139 -1.07 -3.33 -9.31
N LYS A 140 -0.41 -2.78 -8.28
CA LYS A 140 -1.07 -2.41 -7.02
C LYS A 140 -1.93 -1.16 -7.25
N ARG A 141 -3.26 -1.32 -7.16
CA ARG A 141 -4.20 -0.20 -7.28
C ARG A 141 -4.79 0.28 -5.96
N ARG A 142 -4.76 -0.56 -4.92
CA ARG A 142 -5.37 -0.30 -3.62
C ARG A 142 -4.67 -1.10 -2.53
N GLU A 143 -4.67 -0.57 -1.30
CA GLU A 143 -4.24 -1.33 -0.12
C GLU A 143 -5.25 -2.44 0.19
N VAL A 144 -4.75 -3.58 0.65
CA VAL A 144 -5.60 -4.69 1.05
C VAL A 144 -5.12 -5.27 2.36
N ILE A 145 -6.05 -5.42 3.30
CA ILE A 145 -5.80 -6.00 4.61
C ILE A 145 -6.76 -7.16 4.88
N THR A 146 -6.36 -8.07 5.75
CA THR A 146 -7.19 -9.19 6.20
C THR A 146 -8.33 -8.68 7.07
N ARG A 147 -9.55 -9.15 6.83
CA ARG A 147 -10.76 -8.79 7.59
C ARG A 147 -10.84 -9.63 8.88
N VAL A 148 -11.20 -8.99 9.99
CA VAL A 148 -11.37 -9.63 11.31
C VAL A 148 -12.74 -9.26 11.89
N ASP A 149 -13.43 -10.23 12.48
CA ASP A 149 -14.74 -10.07 13.14
C ASP A 149 -15.80 -9.36 12.29
N ARG A 150 -15.77 -9.59 10.97
CA ARG A 150 -16.67 -8.97 9.96
C ARG A 150 -16.60 -7.45 9.88
N GLY A 151 -15.69 -6.77 10.57
CA GLY A 151 -15.50 -5.32 10.51
C GLY A 151 -14.36 -4.91 9.57
N CYS A 152 -14.55 -3.84 8.80
CA CYS A 152 -13.47 -3.15 8.11
C CYS A 152 -13.29 -1.75 8.69
N PRO A 153 -12.04 -1.24 8.79
CA PRO A 153 -11.79 0.10 9.29
C PRO A 153 -12.32 1.18 8.32
N THR A 154 -12.54 2.40 8.82
CA THR A 154 -12.98 3.53 8.00
C THR A 154 -12.01 3.79 6.86
N GLY A 155 -12.54 3.86 5.63
CA GLY A 155 -11.73 3.96 4.42
C GLY A 155 -11.49 2.63 3.71
N PHE A 156 -12.04 1.53 4.22
CA PHE A 156 -11.97 0.22 3.57
C PHE A 156 -13.36 -0.38 3.37
N THR A 157 -13.54 -1.03 2.23
CA THR A 157 -14.79 -1.72 1.86
C THR A 157 -14.61 -3.22 2.04
N PRO A 158 -15.58 -3.94 2.64
CA PRO A 158 -15.50 -5.38 2.82
C PRO A 158 -15.56 -6.13 1.47
N TRP A 159 -14.68 -7.10 1.29
CA TRP A 159 -14.66 -8.03 0.17
C TRP A 159 -14.28 -9.43 0.68
N GLY A 160 -15.27 -10.31 0.90
CA GLY A 160 -15.03 -11.60 1.53
C GLY A 160 -14.29 -11.46 2.87
N ASP A 161 -13.14 -12.17 2.97
CA ASP A 161 -12.22 -12.17 4.12
C ASP A 161 -11.17 -11.05 4.10
N TYR A 162 -11.35 -10.05 3.22
CA TYR A 162 -10.44 -8.92 3.09
C TYR A 162 -11.19 -7.59 3.17
N CYS A 163 -10.45 -6.54 3.48
CA CYS A 163 -10.89 -5.16 3.42
C CYS A 163 -10.05 -4.44 2.36
N LEU A 164 -10.72 -3.88 1.36
CA LEU A 164 -10.10 -3.19 0.23
C LEU A 164 -10.12 -1.69 0.48
N GLY A 165 -8.95 -1.05 0.48
CA GLY A 165 -8.85 0.40 0.52
C GLY A 165 -9.38 1.04 -0.76
N TYR A 166 -9.61 2.35 -0.71
CA TYR A 166 -9.92 3.12 -1.91
C TYR A 166 -8.67 3.22 -2.82
N PRO A 167 -8.84 3.34 -4.15
CA PRO A 167 -7.72 3.57 -5.04
C PRO A 167 -7.02 4.89 -4.68
N ASN A 168 -5.68 4.91 -4.80
CA ASN A 168 -4.83 6.07 -4.50
C ASN A 168 -4.90 6.55 -3.04
N GLN A 169 -5.21 5.66 -2.11
CA GLN A 169 -5.20 5.94 -0.68
C GLN A 169 -3.91 5.42 -0.04
N GLU A 170 -3.23 6.26 0.72
CA GLU A 170 -1.99 5.92 1.45
C GLU A 170 -2.27 5.58 2.93
N ARG A 171 -3.44 5.02 3.22
CA ARG A 171 -3.76 4.57 4.57
C ARG A 171 -3.18 3.19 4.78
N GLU A 172 -2.37 3.07 5.81
CA GLU A 172 -1.86 1.81 6.27
C GLU A 172 -2.69 1.30 7.45
N ALA A 173 -2.84 -0.01 7.50
CA ALA A 173 -3.53 -0.69 8.58
C ALA A 173 -2.72 -1.91 9.00
N VAL A 174 -2.51 -2.03 10.32
CA VAL A 174 -1.89 -3.22 10.93
C VAL A 174 -2.88 -3.86 11.88
N LEU A 175 -2.81 -5.19 11.98
CA LEU A 175 -3.61 -5.93 12.94
C LEU A 175 -3.19 -5.58 14.36
N ARG A 176 -4.19 -5.47 15.24
CA ARG A 176 -3.94 -5.28 16.66
C ARG A 176 -3.46 -6.58 17.30
N VAL A 177 -2.38 -6.50 18.09
CA VAL A 177 -1.91 -7.61 18.93
C VAL A 177 -2.45 -7.38 20.35
N GLY A 178 -3.41 -8.21 20.76
CA GLY A 178 -4.11 -8.02 22.03
C GLY A 178 -4.92 -6.73 22.07
N ARG A 179 -4.64 -5.84 23.03
CA ARG A 179 -5.32 -4.54 23.21
C ARG A 179 -4.49 -3.33 22.79
N LEU A 180 -3.24 -3.53 22.37
CA LEU A 180 -2.27 -2.44 22.16
C LEU A 180 -2.02 -2.23 20.67
N CYS A 181 -1.80 -0.97 20.30
CA CYS A 181 -1.33 -0.57 18.98
C CYS A 181 0.13 -0.12 19.06
N PRO A 182 0.88 -0.11 17.94
CA PRO A 182 2.21 0.49 17.89
C PRO A 182 2.19 1.96 18.34
N PRO A 183 3.29 2.50 18.89
CA PRO A 183 3.41 3.93 19.18
C PRO A 183 3.10 4.78 17.94
N GLY A 184 2.23 5.77 18.07
CA GLY A 184 1.80 6.63 16.97
C GLY A 184 0.68 6.07 16.08
N TRP A 185 0.16 4.88 16.38
CA TRP A 185 -0.93 4.27 15.61
C TRP A 185 -2.25 4.29 16.40
N PRO A 186 -3.20 5.19 16.07
CA PRO A 186 -4.52 5.20 16.69
C PRO A 186 -5.30 3.90 16.48
N ARG A 187 -6.09 3.54 17.50
CA ARG A 187 -6.91 2.32 17.52
C ARG A 187 -8.23 2.53 16.76
N PHE A 188 -8.55 1.59 15.89
CA PHE A 188 -9.83 1.52 15.18
C PHE A 188 -10.35 0.08 15.14
N GLY A 189 -11.32 -0.26 15.98
CA GLY A 189 -11.87 -1.62 16.02
C GLY A 189 -10.79 -2.63 16.39
N THR A 190 -10.48 -3.58 15.50
CA THR A 190 -9.41 -4.59 15.62
C THR A 190 -8.11 -4.21 14.91
N TYR A 191 -8.07 -3.01 14.31
CA TYR A 191 -6.93 -2.50 13.56
C TYR A 191 -6.30 -1.31 14.26
N CYS A 192 -5.05 -1.04 13.90
CA CYS A 192 -4.36 0.20 14.17
C CYS A 192 -4.13 0.86 12.81
N LEU A 193 -4.49 2.13 12.66
CA LEU A 193 -4.41 2.84 11.39
C LEU A 193 -3.38 3.97 11.45
N GLN A 194 -2.69 4.19 10.35
CA GLN A 194 -1.85 5.37 10.14
C GLN A 194 -2.11 5.93 8.74
N THR A 195 -2.20 7.25 8.62
CA THR A 195 -2.09 7.93 7.33
C THR A 195 -0.60 8.10 7.03
N ALA A 196 -0.14 7.68 5.85
CA ALA A 196 1.13 8.20 5.36
C ALA A 196 0.92 9.72 5.16
N GLU A 197 1.68 10.52 5.91
CA GLU A 197 1.78 11.98 5.75
C GLU A 197 2.96 12.30 4.83
#